data_AF-A0A329T140-F1
#
_entry.id   AF-A0A329T140-F1
#
_cell.length_a   1.000
_cell.length_b   1.000
_cell.length_c   1.000
_cell.angle_alpha   90.00
_cell.angle_beta   90.00
_cell.angle_gamma   90.00
#
_symmetry.space_group_name_H-M   'P 1'
#
loop_
_entity.id
_entity.type
_entity.pdbx_description
1 polymer ?
#
loop_
_entity_poly.entity_id
_entity_poly.type
_entity_poly.pdbx_seq_one_letter_code
_entity_poly.pdbx_strand_id
1 'polypeptide(L)'
;MKNPAERGPVPISGYLYKMKAKERLLTPQWNKRFFALEGTKLKYYQSESSQEASKVIDLLGIESIRRFENGDHGVFSFVVKTPERSYFLRAESKGDMKRWVRGLKDQQELWRAKQEKGSALPDPAVRRPKHYSDFPLVPQSSSSSLRA
;
A
#
# COMPACT_ATOMS: atom_id res chain seq x y z
N MET A 1 22.09 -16.35 1.59
CA MET A 1 22.19 -15.11 0.79
C MET A 1 20.93 -15.03 -0.06
N LYS A 2 20.05 -14.04 0.14
CA LYS A 2 18.75 -13.97 -0.56
C LYS A 2 18.88 -13.26 -1.92
N ASN A 3 18.27 -13.83 -2.96
CA ASN A 3 18.35 -13.40 -4.35
C ASN A 3 17.94 -11.93 -4.54
N PRO A 4 18.63 -11.17 -5.42
CA PRO A 4 18.32 -9.76 -5.68
C PRO A 4 16.95 -9.52 -6.34
N ALA A 5 16.33 -10.55 -6.94
CA ALA A 5 15.00 -10.47 -7.55
C ALA A 5 13.82 -10.62 -6.56
N GLU A 6 14.06 -11.15 -5.35
CA GLU A 6 13.07 -11.18 -4.26
C GLU A 6 13.10 -9.92 -3.39
N ARG A 7 14.03 -9.00 -3.68
CA ARG A 7 13.98 -7.65 -3.12
C ARG A 7 12.85 -6.94 -3.84
N GLY A 8 11.63 -7.20 -3.35
CA GLY A 8 10.51 -6.27 -3.51
C GLY A 8 11.01 -4.85 -3.23
N PRO A 9 10.28 -3.83 -3.71
CA PRO A 9 10.76 -2.46 -3.73
C PRO A 9 11.39 -2.08 -2.38
N VAL A 10 12.48 -1.30 -2.47
CA VAL A 10 13.39 -1.07 -1.35
C VAL A 10 12.61 -0.56 -0.13
N PRO A 11 12.65 -1.27 1.02
CA PRO A 11 12.08 -0.77 2.25
C PRO A 11 12.89 0.45 2.69
N ILE A 12 12.24 1.60 2.80
CA ILE A 12 12.85 2.83 3.31
C ILE A 12 12.56 2.92 4.81
N SER A 13 13.59 3.25 5.60
CA SER A 13 13.48 3.49 7.02
C SER A 13 14.40 4.63 7.46
N GLY A 14 14.09 5.23 8.60
CA GLY A 14 14.87 6.33 9.15
C GLY A 14 14.04 7.31 9.96
N TYR A 15 14.72 8.28 10.56
CA TYR A 15 14.08 9.27 11.40
C TYR A 15 13.45 10.41 10.58
N LEU A 16 12.25 10.80 10.99
CA LEU A 16 11.55 11.99 10.52
C LEU A 16 11.01 12.77 11.71
N TYR A 17 10.95 14.09 11.57
CA TYR A 17 10.20 14.94 12.49
C TYR A 17 8.74 14.95 12.07
N LYS A 18 7.85 14.53 12.97
CA LYS A 18 6.41 14.48 12.73
C LYS A 18 5.70 15.55 13.56
N MET A 19 4.86 16.35 12.92
CA MET A 19 4.02 17.31 13.65
C MET A 19 2.96 16.59 14.49
N LYS A 20 2.67 17.11 15.68
CA LYS A 20 1.54 16.66 16.48
C LYS A 20 0.22 17.02 15.78
N ALA A 21 -0.79 16.17 15.93
CA ALA A 21 -2.09 16.31 15.26
C ALA A 21 -2.92 17.51 15.72
N LYS A 22 -2.59 18.10 16.86
CA LYS A 22 -3.50 18.93 17.62
C LYS A 22 -3.64 20.29 16.92
N GLU A 23 -4.71 20.43 16.13
CA GLU A 23 -5.05 21.62 15.33
C GLU A 23 -5.10 22.92 16.14
N ARG A 24 -5.31 22.83 17.46
CA ARG A 24 -5.45 23.99 18.36
C ARG A 24 -4.16 24.50 18.99
N LEU A 25 -2.99 23.99 18.60
CA LEU A 25 -1.73 24.50 19.13
C LEU A 25 -1.32 25.77 18.36
N LEU A 26 -1.14 26.87 19.10
CA LEU A 26 -0.62 28.13 18.56
C LEU A 26 0.79 27.98 17.96
N THR A 27 1.52 26.94 18.37
CA THR A 27 2.85 26.61 17.86
C THR A 27 2.94 25.15 17.41
N PRO A 28 3.46 24.88 16.19
CA PRO A 28 3.61 23.52 15.69
C PRO A 28 4.66 22.76 16.50
N GLN A 29 4.24 21.69 17.18
CA GLN A 29 5.15 20.81 17.91
C GLN A 29 5.59 19.63 17.05
N TRP A 30 6.90 19.50 16.88
CA TRP A 30 7.55 18.46 16.08
C TRP A 30 8.22 17.42 16.97
N ASN A 31 7.95 16.13 16.73
CA ASN A 31 8.58 15.04 17.44
C ASN A 31 9.40 14.17 16.48
N LYS A 32 10.65 13.85 16.85
CA LYS A 32 11.45 12.86 16.11
C LYS A 32 10.85 11.46 16.30
N ARG A 33 10.57 10.76 15.21
CA ARG A 33 10.01 9.41 15.19
C ARG A 33 10.75 8.59 14.15
N PHE A 34 10.94 7.31 14.43
CA PHE A 34 11.51 6.38 13.47
C PHE A 34 10.40 5.88 12.56
N PHE A 35 10.52 6.08 11.25
CA PHE A 35 9.59 5.58 10.26
C PHE A 35 10.22 4.39 9.53
N ALA A 36 9.40 3.40 9.20
CA ALA A 36 9.80 2.25 8.40
C ALA A 36 8.67 1.85 7.46
N LEU A 37 9.01 1.63 6.19
CA LEU A 37 8.09 1.16 5.17
C LEU A 37 8.33 -0.34 4.93
N GLU A 38 7.34 -1.14 5.29
CA GLU A 38 7.37 -2.60 5.17
C GLU A 38 6.21 -3.08 4.31
N GLY A 39 6.49 -3.40 3.05
CA GLY A 39 5.47 -3.74 2.06
C GLY A 39 4.49 -2.59 1.84
N THR A 40 3.20 -2.81 2.11
CA THR A 40 2.15 -1.77 2.04
C THR A 40 1.97 -0.99 3.33
N LYS A 41 2.78 -1.24 4.37
CA LYS A 41 2.58 -0.66 5.70
C LYS A 41 3.68 0.36 6.00
N LEU A 42 3.32 1.64 6.02
CA LEU A 42 4.17 2.69 6.58
C LEU A 42 3.94 2.77 8.09
N LYS A 43 4.93 2.33 8.86
CA LYS A 43 4.89 2.31 10.32
C LYS A 43 5.75 3.43 10.87
N TYR A 44 5.37 3.94 12.04
CA TYR A 44 6.29 4.75 12.83
C TYR A 44 6.30 4.35 14.30
N TYR A 45 7.43 4.60 14.93
CA TYR A 45 7.80 4.17 16.27
C TYR A 45 8.29 5.36 17.09
N GLN A 46 8.26 5.22 18.41
CA GLN A 46 8.84 6.21 19.31
C GLN A 46 10.35 6.37 19.06
N SER A 47 11.06 5.25 18.88
CA SER A 47 12.48 5.13 18.53
C SER A 47 12.69 3.90 17.64
N GLU A 48 13.87 3.78 17.03
CA GLU A 48 14.28 2.58 16.28
C GLU A 48 14.28 1.30 17.13
N SER A 49 14.60 1.42 18.43
CA SER A 49 14.61 0.30 19.38
C SER A 49 13.22 -0.10 19.90
N SER A 50 12.16 0.62 19.54
CA SER A 50 10.82 0.32 20.01
C SER A 50 10.27 -0.93 19.31
N GLN A 51 9.78 -1.90 20.07
CA GLN A 51 9.20 -3.13 19.51
C GLN A 51 7.82 -2.89 18.88
N GLU A 52 7.05 -1.95 19.43
CA GLU A 52 5.68 -1.68 19.00
C GLU A 52 5.57 -0.42 18.14
N ALA A 53 4.89 -0.54 17.00
CA ALA A 53 4.60 0.60 16.15
C ALA A 53 3.54 1.49 16.80
N SER A 54 3.84 2.78 16.95
CA SER A 54 2.88 3.76 17.47
C SER A 54 1.67 3.94 16.56
N LYS A 55 1.84 3.75 15.24
CA LYS A 55 0.74 3.70 14.26
C LYS A 55 1.23 2.98 13.01
N VAL A 56 0.28 2.33 12.35
CA VAL A 56 0.45 1.74 11.02
C VAL A 56 -0.44 2.53 10.06
N ILE A 57 0.15 2.98 8.95
CA ILE A 57 -0.55 3.68 7.87
C ILE A 57 -0.52 2.75 6.66
N ASP A 58 -1.69 2.46 6.10
CA ASP A 58 -1.76 1.73 4.83
C ASP A 58 -1.33 2.64 3.69
N LEU A 59 -0.29 2.22 2.96
CA LEU A 59 0.29 2.94 1.84
C LEU A 59 -0.71 3.07 0.69
N LEU A 60 -1.57 2.06 0.48
CA LEU A 60 -2.56 2.10 -0.59
C LEU A 60 -3.70 3.07 -0.28
N GLY A 61 -4.00 3.28 1.01
CA GLY A 61 -4.96 4.28 1.51
C GLY A 61 -4.43 5.72 1.56
N ILE A 62 -3.18 5.98 1.19
CA ILE A 62 -2.67 7.36 1.09
C ILE A 62 -3.27 8.05 -0.14
N GLU A 63 -4.00 9.14 0.08
CA GLU A 63 -4.64 9.92 -0.96
C GLU A 63 -3.65 10.79 -1.74
N SER A 64 -2.68 11.39 -1.04
CA SER A 64 -1.66 12.22 -1.69
C SER A 64 -0.38 12.36 -0.86
N ILE A 65 0.73 12.53 -1.58
CA ILE A 65 2.06 12.81 -1.02
C ILE A 65 2.61 14.06 -1.70
N ARG A 66 2.71 15.17 -0.94
CA ARG A 66 3.13 16.47 -1.46
C ARG A 66 4.38 16.96 -0.74
N ARG A 67 5.40 17.37 -1.50
CA ARG A 67 6.65 17.94 -0.98
C ARG A 67 6.54 19.46 -0.86
N PHE A 68 7.26 20.02 0.11
CA PHE A 68 7.40 21.45 0.35
C PHE A 68 8.89 21.74 0.55
N GLU A 69 9.52 22.40 -0.42
CA GLU A 69 10.95 22.74 -0.29
C GLU A 69 11.14 23.90 0.70
N ASN A 70 10.19 24.84 0.74
CA ASN A 70 10.15 26.01 1.63
C ASN A 70 8.68 26.33 2.00
N GLY A 71 8.40 26.73 3.24
CA GLY A 71 7.06 27.14 3.69
C GLY A 71 6.91 27.19 5.21
N ASP A 72 5.72 27.54 5.69
CA ASP A 72 5.38 27.74 7.11
C ASP A 72 5.65 26.51 8.00
N HIS A 73 5.72 25.33 7.38
CA HIS A 73 5.98 24.05 8.04
C HIS A 73 7.46 23.62 8.02
N GLY A 74 8.37 24.54 7.69
CA GLY A 74 9.82 24.33 7.70
C GLY A 74 10.39 23.80 6.38
N VAL A 75 11.72 23.83 6.29
CA VAL A 75 12.48 23.32 5.12
C VAL A 75 12.50 21.79 5.09
N PHE A 76 12.54 21.23 3.88
CA PHE A 76 12.61 19.78 3.63
C PHE A 76 11.41 18.99 4.19
N SER A 77 10.22 19.60 4.11
CA SER A 77 8.97 19.06 4.62
C SER A 77 8.14 18.40 3.52
N PHE A 78 7.30 17.45 3.90
CA PHE A 78 6.31 16.84 3.02
C PHE A 78 5.08 16.41 3.82
N VAL A 79 3.95 16.33 3.14
CA VAL A 79 2.65 15.96 3.72
C VAL A 79 2.18 14.66 3.10
N VAL A 80 1.84 13.71 3.97
CA VAL A 80 1.15 12.47 3.62
C VAL A 80 -0.30 12.61 4.07
N LYS A 81 -1.23 12.69 3.12
CA LYS A 81 -2.67 12.81 3.40
C LYS A 81 -3.31 11.42 3.37
N THR A 82 -3.96 11.05 4.46
CA THR A 82 -4.83 9.87 4.56
C THR A 82 -6.27 10.32 4.83
N PRO A 83 -7.27 9.43 4.67
CA PRO A 83 -8.65 9.76 5.00
C PRO A 83 -8.84 10.16 6.47
N GLU A 84 -8.09 9.51 7.38
CA GLU A 84 -8.15 9.80 8.81
C GLU A 84 -7.52 11.16 9.16
N ARG A 85 -6.42 11.54 8.51
CA ARG A 85 -5.65 12.76 8.85
C ARG A 85 -4.54 13.09 7.86
N SER A 86 -4.02 14.31 7.96
CA SER A 86 -2.76 14.70 7.33
C SER A 86 -1.56 14.53 8.28
N TYR A 87 -0.49 13.94 7.77
CA TYR A 87 0.80 13.80 8.47
C TYR A 87 1.81 14.77 7.87
N PHE A 88 2.16 15.80 8.62
CA PHE A 88 3.23 16.73 8.29
C PHE A 88 4.55 16.16 8.80
N LEU A 89 5.47 15.91 7.87
CA LEU A 89 6.75 15.25 8.09
C LEU A 89 7.88 16.16 7.60
N ARG A 90 8.97 16.20 8.35
CA ARG A 90 10.18 16.95 8.00
C ARG A 90 11.40 16.04 8.07
N ALA A 91 12.20 16.06 7.01
CA ALA A 91 13.45 15.33 6.93
C ALA A 91 14.64 16.18 7.42
N GLU A 92 15.79 15.54 7.67
CA GLU A 92 17.02 16.24 8.07
C GLU A 92 17.69 16.95 6.88
N SER A 93 17.45 16.47 5.66
CA SER A 93 18.01 17.05 4.43
C SER A 93 17.03 17.03 3.25
N LYS A 94 17.31 17.87 2.24
CA LYS A 94 16.59 17.85 0.95
C LYS A 94 16.68 16.48 0.28
N GLY A 95 17.85 15.82 0.38
CA GLY A 95 18.09 14.49 -0.17
C GLY A 95 17.18 13.44 0.48
N ASP A 96 17.05 13.48 1.80
CA ASP A 96 16.22 12.54 2.55
C ASP A 96 14.73 12.77 2.29
N MET A 97 14.28 14.03 2.26
CA MET A 97 12.90 14.35 1.86
C MET A 97 12.59 13.77 0.47
N LYS A 98 13.47 13.97 -0.51
CA LYS A 98 13.29 13.43 -1.86
C LYS A 98 13.29 11.90 -1.86
N ARG A 99 14.18 11.27 -1.09
CA ARG A 99 14.26 9.80 -0.93
C ARG A 99 12.96 9.24 -0.37
N TRP A 100 12.42 9.86 0.68
CA TRP A 100 11.15 9.46 1.30
C TRP A 100 9.96 9.59 0.35
N VAL A 101 9.79 10.76 -0.27
CA VAL A 101 8.68 11.02 -1.20
C VAL A 101 8.72 10.08 -2.39
N ARG A 102 9.90 9.88 -2.98
CA ARG A 102 10.08 8.94 -4.10
C ARG A 102 9.78 7.51 -3.66
N GLY A 103 10.42 7.04 -2.59
CA GLY A 103 10.25 5.65 -2.14
C GLY A 103 8.80 5.31 -1.78
N LEU A 104 8.06 6.24 -1.14
CA LEU A 104 6.63 6.03 -0.87
C LEU A 104 5.80 5.92 -2.15
N LYS A 105 6.05 6.76 -3.16
CA LYS A 105 5.33 6.73 -4.43
C LYS A 105 5.64 5.49 -5.25
N ASP A 106 6.93 5.17 -5.40
CA ASP A 106 7.39 3.99 -6.14
C ASP A 106 6.79 2.71 -5.55
N GLN A 107 6.69 2.64 -4.22
CA GLN A 107 6.05 1.53 -3.50
C GLN A 107 4.55 1.49 -3.72
N GLN A 108 3.88 2.64 -3.66
CA GLN A 108 2.44 2.72 -3.86
C GLN A 108 2.06 2.22 -5.26
N GLU A 109 2.81 2.64 -6.28
CA GLU A 109 2.65 2.18 -7.66
C GLU A 109 2.88 0.68 -7.81
N LEU A 110 4.00 0.17 -7.26
CA LEU A 110 4.32 -1.25 -7.36
C LEU A 110 3.24 -2.13 -6.71
N TRP A 111 2.76 -1.76 -5.53
CA TRP A 111 1.74 -2.54 -4.83
C TRP A 111 0.35 -2.44 -5.47
N ARG A 112 0.01 -1.32 -6.14
CA ARG A 112 -1.20 -1.23 -6.97
C ARG A 112 -1.12 -2.16 -8.18
N ALA A 113 -0.02 -2.12 -8.93
CA ALA A 113 0.18 -2.99 -10.09
C ALA A 113 0.17 -4.48 -9.72
N LYS A 114 0.68 -4.83 -8.53
CA LYS A 114 0.67 -6.20 -8.03
C LYS A 114 -0.75 -6.70 -7.68
N GLN A 115 -1.63 -5.82 -7.20
CA GLN A 115 -3.04 -6.15 -6.96
C GLN A 115 -3.79 -6.42 -8.27
N GLU A 116 -3.56 -5.59 -9.29
CA GLU A 116 -4.20 -5.74 -10.61
C GLU A 116 -3.79 -7.03 -11.33
N LYS A 117 -2.51 -7.44 -11.21
CA LYS A 117 -2.03 -8.71 -11.77
C LYS A 117 -2.51 -9.94 -10.98
N GLY A 118 -2.86 -9.78 -9.70
CA GLY A 118 -3.41 -10.84 -8.86
C GLY A 118 -4.94 -11.02 -9.00
N SER A 119 -5.65 -9.98 -9.44
CA SER A 119 -7.11 -10.00 -9.66
C SER A 119 -7.52 -10.38 -11.08
N ALA A 120 -6.58 -10.47 -12.02
CA ALA A 120 -6.82 -10.95 -13.38
C ALA A 120 -7.02 -12.48 -13.43
N LEU A 121 -8.08 -12.98 -12.82
CA LEU A 121 -8.68 -14.24 -13.29
C LEU A 121 -9.39 -13.91 -14.61
N PRO A 122 -9.10 -14.60 -15.73
CA PRO A 122 -10.01 -14.57 -16.86
C PRO A 122 -11.33 -15.17 -16.36
N ASP A 123 -12.43 -14.43 -16.51
CA ASP A 123 -13.77 -14.96 -16.22
C ASP A 123 -13.94 -16.29 -16.98
N PRO A 124 -14.06 -17.44 -16.29
CA PRO A 124 -14.26 -18.72 -16.96
C PRO A 124 -15.62 -18.78 -17.70
N ALA A 125 -16.53 -17.83 -17.47
CA ALA A 125 -17.86 -17.80 -18.08
C ALA A 125 -17.90 -17.29 -19.53
N VAL A 126 -16.77 -16.86 -20.13
CA VAL A 126 -16.69 -16.57 -21.58
C VAL A 126 -15.95 -17.66 -22.34
N ARG A 127 -16.13 -18.93 -21.96
CA ARG A 127 -16.00 -20.04 -22.91
C ARG A 127 -17.37 -20.33 -23.49
N ARG A 128 -17.82 -19.48 -24.43
CA ARG A 128 -18.90 -19.88 -25.34
C ARG A 128 -18.39 -21.08 -26.15
N PRO A 129 -19.01 -22.27 -26.05
CA PRO A 129 -18.73 -23.33 -27.03
C PRO A 129 -19.12 -22.77 -28.40
N LYS A 130 -18.16 -22.65 -29.32
CA LYS A 130 -18.42 -22.17 -30.69
C LYS A 130 -19.03 -23.25 -31.58
N HIS A 131 -19.28 -24.44 -31.06
CA HIS A 131 -19.70 -25.56 -31.87
C HIS A 131 -20.64 -26.48 -31.10
N TYR A 132 -21.81 -26.74 -31.67
CA TYR A 132 -22.90 -27.54 -31.11
C TYR A 132 -22.53 -29.04 -30.94
N SER A 133 -21.39 -29.48 -31.47
CA SER A 133 -21.00 -30.89 -31.50
C SER A 133 -20.45 -31.47 -30.20
N ASP A 134 -20.20 -30.65 -29.17
CA ASP A 134 -19.63 -31.12 -27.89
C ASP A 134 -20.68 -31.51 -26.84
N PHE A 135 -21.97 -31.55 -27.19
CA PHE A 135 -23.00 -32.10 -26.30
C PHE A 135 -23.11 -33.62 -26.50
N PRO A 136 -22.71 -34.47 -25.51
CA PRO A 136 -23.09 -35.87 -25.55
C PRO A 136 -24.62 -35.96 -25.40
N LEU A 137 -25.28 -36.48 -26.43
CA LEU A 137 -26.70 -36.85 -26.37
C LEU A 137 -26.85 -37.94 -25.30
N VAL A 138 -27.45 -37.58 -24.18
CA VAL A 138 -27.82 -38.54 -23.13
C VAL A 138 -28.90 -39.46 -23.71
N PRO A 139 -28.72 -40.79 -23.73
CA PRO A 139 -29.78 -41.70 -24.13
C PRO A 139 -30.89 -41.64 -23.06
N GLN A 140 -32.13 -41.44 -23.50
CA GLN A 140 -33.32 -41.48 -22.66
C GLN A 140 -33.42 -42.86 -21.98
N SER A 141 -33.30 -42.90 -20.65
CA SER A 141 -33.64 -44.08 -19.86
C SER A 141 -35.17 -44.14 -19.70
N SER A 142 -35.82 -45.07 -20.41
CA SER A 142 -37.19 -45.46 -20.09
C SER A 142 -37.19 -46.29 -18.80
N SER A 143 -37.70 -45.69 -17.73
CA SER A 143 -38.05 -46.37 -16.48
C SER A 143 -39.42 -47.03 -16.61
N SER A 144 -39.52 -48.31 -16.27
CA SER A 144 -40.52 -48.78 -15.29
C SER A 144 -40.38 -50.29 -15.07
N SER A 145 -39.96 -50.67 -13.86
CA SER A 145 -40.24 -51.97 -13.26
C SER A 145 -41.74 -52.16 -13.05
N LEU A 146 -42.24 -53.41 -13.09
CA LEU A 146 -42.80 -54.13 -11.92
C LEU A 146 -43.37 -55.51 -12.33
N ARG A 147 -43.27 -56.45 -11.37
CA ARG A 147 -43.92 -57.78 -11.23
C ARG A 147 -45.39 -57.81 -11.75
N ALA A 148 -46.00 -58.93 -12.13
CA ALA A 148 -45.89 -60.33 -11.72
C ALA A 148 -46.31 -61.28 -12.87
#